data_AF-A0A9P0JI45-F1
#
_entry.id   AF-A0A9P0JI45-F1
#
_cell.length_a   1.000
_cell.length_b   1.000
_cell.length_c   1.000
_cell.angle_alpha   90.00
_cell.angle_beta   90.00
_cell.angle_gamma   90.00
#
_symmetry.space_group_name_H-M   'P 1'
#
loop_
_entity.id
_entity.type
_entity.pdbx_description
1 polymer ?
#
loop_
_entity_poly.entity_id
_entity_poly.type
_entity_poly.pdbx_seq_one_letter_code
_entity_poly.pdbx_strand_id
1 'polypeptide(L)'
;MKSNLKAEQKNGLNGSNATVQSKENEKNNMSLINFLAINALELSAPASDILLKSRPSPQQIGNWFQLSGHPDSLAPAGPGTVWKKRSTGTEDAERRVYEEMSRDPQLRDIVPRYYREVEYLGERFIELQDLLHGFQDPYVIDIKLGTRTFLESEVTNKVARPDLYQKMIAIDPHAPTEEEHNQQAVTKLRYMQFRELQSSSCSQGFRIEAMKCRGSPPVTDLKKVRIQM
;
A
#
# COMPACT_ATOMS: atom_id res chain seq x y z
N MET A 1 -3.67 83.18 -16.10
CA MET A 1 -3.71 81.76 -16.52
C MET A 1 -5.12 81.23 -16.28
N LYS A 2 -5.67 80.54 -17.28
CA LYS A 2 -6.98 79.84 -17.36
C LYS A 2 -7.12 78.82 -16.21
N SER A 3 -8.27 78.33 -15.71
CA SER A 3 -9.65 78.25 -16.21
C SER A 3 -10.60 77.72 -15.11
N ASN A 4 -11.89 78.08 -15.28
CA ASN A 4 -13.15 77.63 -14.69
C ASN A 4 -13.33 76.18 -14.15
N LEU A 5 -14.17 76.11 -13.11
CA LEU A 5 -14.97 74.98 -12.62
C LEU A 5 -16.21 74.71 -13.50
N LYS A 6 -16.54 73.42 -13.75
CA LYS A 6 -17.91 72.86 -13.86
C LYS A 6 -17.93 71.32 -14.03
N ALA A 7 -18.82 70.66 -13.26
CA ALA A 7 -19.56 69.37 -13.49
C ALA A 7 -18.74 68.06 -13.72
N GLU A 8 -19.13 66.83 -13.38
CA GLU A 8 -20.44 66.18 -13.11
C GLU A 8 -20.22 64.75 -12.52
N GLN A 9 -21.26 64.18 -11.90
CA GLN A 9 -21.33 62.84 -11.29
C GLN A 9 -21.27 61.66 -12.28
N LYS A 10 -20.76 60.50 -11.84
CA LYS A 10 -21.24 59.16 -12.28
C LYS A 10 -21.26 58.15 -11.12
N ASN A 11 -22.46 57.62 -10.86
CA ASN A 11 -22.81 56.54 -9.95
C ASN A 11 -22.41 55.16 -10.51
N GLY A 12 -22.09 54.22 -9.63
CA GLY A 12 -22.20 52.79 -9.89
C GLY A 12 -22.09 51.98 -8.59
N LEU A 13 -23.07 51.11 -8.31
CA LEU A 13 -22.94 49.89 -7.48
C LEU A 13 -24.20 49.01 -7.59
N ASN A 14 -23.98 47.76 -8.02
CA ASN A 14 -24.94 46.69 -8.27
C ASN A 14 -25.36 45.96 -6.97
N GLY A 15 -26.65 45.69 -6.78
CA GLY A 15 -27.21 45.05 -5.59
C GLY A 15 -28.14 43.85 -5.85
N SER A 16 -27.73 42.87 -6.67
CA SER A 16 -28.59 41.73 -7.03
C SER A 16 -27.94 40.33 -6.99
N ASN A 17 -26.67 40.19 -6.59
CA ASN A 17 -25.96 38.89 -6.61
C ASN A 17 -25.94 38.12 -5.28
N ALA A 18 -26.25 38.75 -4.14
CA ALA A 18 -26.06 38.12 -2.82
C ALA A 18 -27.17 37.12 -2.44
N THR A 19 -28.41 37.33 -2.91
CA THR A 19 -29.57 36.50 -2.51
C THR A 19 -29.68 35.19 -3.29
N VAL A 20 -29.02 35.09 -4.44
CA VAL A 20 -28.98 33.86 -5.25
C VAL A 20 -27.94 32.89 -4.70
N GLN A 21 -26.78 33.40 -4.25
CA GLN A 21 -25.71 32.60 -3.67
C GLN A 21 -26.10 31.89 -2.36
N SER A 22 -26.94 32.51 -1.52
CA SER A 22 -27.37 31.88 -0.26
C SER A 22 -28.30 30.70 -0.48
N LYS A 23 -29.23 30.79 -1.45
CA LYS A 23 -30.16 29.70 -1.80
C LYS A 23 -29.48 28.53 -2.50
N GLU A 24 -28.44 28.78 -3.29
CA GLU A 24 -27.61 27.73 -3.89
C GLU A 24 -26.76 27.01 -2.83
N ASN A 25 -26.17 27.75 -1.88
CA ASN A 25 -25.40 27.14 -0.80
C ASN A 25 -26.27 26.27 0.12
N GLU A 26 -27.49 26.67 0.44
CA GLU A 26 -28.40 25.85 1.24
C GLU A 26 -28.84 24.58 0.49
N LYS A 27 -29.16 24.67 -0.80
CA LYS A 27 -29.49 23.49 -1.62
C LYS A 27 -28.30 22.53 -1.77
N ASN A 28 -27.09 23.05 -1.95
CA ASN A 28 -25.86 22.26 -2.04
C ASN A 28 -25.53 21.58 -0.71
N ASN A 29 -25.75 22.27 0.42
CA ASN A 29 -25.52 21.71 1.74
C ASN A 29 -26.57 20.61 2.06
N MET A 30 -27.83 20.82 1.69
CA MET A 30 -28.88 19.81 1.80
C MET A 30 -28.60 18.58 0.92
N SER A 31 -28.07 18.80 -0.29
CA SER A 31 -27.61 17.73 -1.18
C SER A 31 -26.46 16.93 -0.59
N LEU A 32 -25.50 17.59 0.08
CA LEU A 32 -24.35 16.93 0.71
C LEU A 32 -24.76 16.15 1.95
N ILE A 33 -25.66 16.69 2.78
CA ILE A 33 -26.19 15.99 3.95
C ILE A 33 -27.01 14.77 3.52
N ASN A 34 -27.84 14.90 2.48
CA ASN A 34 -28.57 13.76 1.92
C ASN A 34 -27.62 12.71 1.31
N PHE A 35 -26.56 13.14 0.64
CA PHE A 35 -25.54 12.23 0.11
C PHE A 35 -24.81 11.48 1.23
N LEU A 36 -24.39 12.17 2.29
CA LEU A 36 -23.75 11.56 3.45
C LEU A 36 -24.70 10.64 4.22
N ALA A 37 -25.99 11.01 4.35
CA ALA A 37 -27.00 10.20 5.02
C ALA A 37 -27.36 8.94 4.24
N ILE A 38 -27.46 9.02 2.91
CA ILE A 38 -27.68 7.86 2.03
C ILE A 38 -26.49 6.89 2.11
N ASN A 39 -25.25 7.41 2.11
CA ASN A 39 -24.05 6.59 2.26
C ASN A 39 -23.90 5.99 3.67
N ALA A 40 -24.42 6.64 4.71
CA ALA A 40 -24.41 6.11 6.08
C ALA A 40 -25.47 5.01 6.31
N LEU A 41 -26.51 4.96 5.49
CA LEU A 41 -27.56 3.94 5.52
C LEU A 41 -27.16 2.64 4.77
N GLU A 42 -26.17 2.69 3.88
CA GLU A 42 -25.57 1.52 3.21
C GLU A 42 -24.43 0.89 4.05
N LEU A 43 -24.76 0.38 5.23
CA LEU A 43 -23.81 -0.38 6.09
C LEU A 43 -23.49 -1.80 5.59
N SER A 44 -23.65 -2.09 4.29
CA SER A 44 -23.40 -3.42 3.71
C SER A 44 -22.55 -3.44 2.43
N ALA A 45 -22.13 -2.29 1.90
CA ALA A 45 -21.23 -2.23 0.75
C ALA A 45 -19.87 -1.64 1.19
N PRO A 46 -18.74 -2.29 0.91
CA PRO A 46 -17.45 -1.71 1.28
C PRO A 46 -17.18 -0.45 0.46
N ALA A 47 -16.62 0.56 1.12
CA ALA A 47 -16.10 1.77 0.49
C ALA A 47 -15.05 1.49 -0.62
N SER A 48 -14.57 0.25 -0.74
CA SER A 48 -13.56 -0.17 -1.72
C SER A 48 -13.95 0.10 -3.19
N ASP A 49 -15.21 -0.12 -3.58
CA ASP A 49 -15.63 0.08 -4.98
C ASP A 49 -15.78 1.57 -5.34
N ILE A 50 -16.14 2.41 -4.37
CA ILE A 50 -16.25 3.87 -4.54
C ILE A 50 -14.85 4.50 -4.53
N LEU A 51 -13.95 4.04 -3.65
CA LEU A 51 -12.56 4.50 -3.59
C LEU A 51 -11.76 4.16 -4.85
N LEU A 52 -12.13 3.10 -5.58
CA LEU A 52 -11.53 2.76 -6.88
C LEU A 52 -12.05 3.61 -8.04
N LYS A 53 -13.26 4.17 -7.97
CA LYS A 53 -13.91 4.87 -9.10
C LYS A 53 -14.06 6.39 -8.95
N SER A 54 -14.04 6.94 -7.74
CA SER A 54 -13.93 8.39 -7.56
C SER A 54 -12.47 8.80 -7.71
N ARG A 55 -12.08 9.41 -8.83
CA ARG A 55 -10.86 10.24 -8.87
C ARG A 55 -11.06 11.36 -7.83
N PRO A 56 -10.37 11.35 -6.69
CA PRO A 56 -10.51 12.42 -5.72
C PRO A 56 -9.83 13.67 -6.29
N SER A 57 -10.35 14.83 -5.93
CA SER A 57 -9.70 16.11 -6.18
C SER A 57 -8.24 16.10 -5.68
N PRO A 58 -7.31 16.85 -6.32
CA PRO A 58 -5.86 16.78 -6.05
C PRO A 58 -5.39 17.14 -4.63
N GLN A 59 -6.29 17.39 -3.69
CA GLN A 59 -6.00 17.92 -2.36
C GLN A 59 -6.37 16.96 -1.21
N GLN A 60 -6.86 15.74 -1.51
CA GLN A 60 -7.34 14.80 -0.47
C GLN A 60 -6.98 13.32 -0.67
N ILE A 61 -5.89 13.01 -1.38
CA ILE A 61 -5.31 11.65 -1.37
C ILE A 61 -4.17 11.63 -0.35
N GLY A 62 -4.46 11.16 0.86
CA GLY A 62 -3.41 10.66 1.74
C GLY A 62 -2.71 9.50 1.01
N ASN A 63 -1.43 9.66 0.73
CA ASN A 63 -0.55 8.74 0.00
C ASN A 63 -0.56 7.30 0.56
N TRP A 64 -1.60 6.51 0.28
CA TRP A 64 -1.56 5.06 0.47
C TRP A 64 -0.63 4.44 -0.58
N PHE A 65 0.31 3.61 -0.14
CA PHE A 65 1.19 2.85 -1.03
C PHE A 65 1.60 1.53 -0.38
N GLN A 66 1.91 0.55 -1.23
CA GLN A 66 2.50 -0.71 -0.82
C GLN A 66 3.98 -0.70 -1.24
N LEU A 67 4.89 -0.93 -0.30
CA LEU A 67 6.33 -0.96 -0.58
C LEU A 67 6.79 -2.24 -1.26
N SER A 68 6.35 -3.38 -0.72
CA SER A 68 6.85 -4.71 -1.10
C SER A 68 5.70 -5.72 -1.14
N GLY A 69 6.00 -6.95 -1.58
CA GLY A 69 5.03 -8.03 -1.69
C GLY A 69 4.32 -8.05 -3.04
N HIS A 70 3.34 -8.94 -3.17
CA HIS A 70 2.58 -9.06 -4.41
C HIS A 70 1.62 -7.88 -4.56
N PRO A 71 1.54 -7.28 -5.76
CA PRO A 71 0.44 -6.38 -6.10
C PRO A 71 -0.90 -7.06 -5.76
N ASP A 72 -1.85 -6.27 -5.28
CA ASP A 72 -3.22 -6.72 -4.92
C ASP A 72 -3.32 -7.59 -3.66
N SER A 73 -2.24 -7.72 -2.88
CA SER A 73 -2.30 -8.41 -1.59
C SER A 73 -2.86 -7.54 -0.45
N LEU A 74 -2.90 -6.22 -0.63
CA LEU A 74 -3.41 -5.26 0.35
C LEU A 74 -4.41 -4.30 -0.29
N ALA A 75 -5.46 -3.96 0.43
CA ALA A 75 -6.46 -2.98 0.03
C ALA A 75 -6.87 -2.09 1.22
N PRO A 76 -7.14 -0.79 1.02
CA PRO A 76 -7.74 0.03 2.06
C PRO A 76 -9.12 -0.50 2.46
N ALA A 77 -9.37 -0.63 3.77
CA ALA A 77 -10.62 -1.15 4.32
C ALA A 77 -11.53 -0.06 4.90
N GLY A 78 -10.93 0.99 5.45
CA GLY A 78 -11.59 2.06 6.19
C GLY A 78 -10.57 2.96 6.87
N PRO A 79 -11.00 4.01 7.60
CA PRO A 79 -10.10 4.91 8.30
C PRO A 79 -9.19 4.14 9.28
N GLY A 80 -7.87 4.15 9.02
CA GLY A 80 -6.88 3.52 9.89
C GLY A 80 -6.76 2.00 9.76
N THR A 81 -7.37 1.40 8.74
CA THR A 81 -7.43 -0.05 8.57
C THR A 81 -7.21 -0.49 7.13
N VAL A 82 -6.58 -1.65 6.95
CA VAL A 82 -6.29 -2.28 5.66
C VAL A 82 -6.72 -3.73 5.67
N TRP A 83 -7.20 -4.23 4.54
CA TRP A 83 -7.43 -5.64 4.29
C TRP A 83 -6.19 -6.26 3.66
N LYS A 84 -5.73 -7.36 4.23
CA LYS A 84 -4.70 -8.21 3.65
C LYS A 84 -5.32 -9.51 3.16
N LYS A 85 -5.13 -9.82 1.88
CA LYS A 85 -5.65 -11.04 1.27
C LYS A 85 -4.99 -12.25 1.92
N ARG A 86 -5.80 -13.24 2.32
CA ARG A 86 -5.29 -14.51 2.84
C ARG A 86 -4.73 -15.33 1.69
N SER A 87 -3.61 -16.02 1.96
CA SER A 87 -3.06 -16.99 1.01
C SER A 87 -4.09 -18.11 0.77
N THR A 88 -4.23 -18.54 -0.48
CA THR A 88 -5.20 -19.57 -0.90
C THR A 88 -4.81 -21.00 -0.48
N GLY A 89 -3.73 -21.16 0.28
CA GLY A 89 -3.29 -22.44 0.81
C GLY A 89 -4.16 -22.91 1.98
N THR A 90 -4.06 -24.20 2.31
CA THR A 90 -4.70 -24.79 3.50
C THR A 90 -4.16 -24.23 4.81
N GLU A 91 -3.00 -23.56 4.77
CA GLU A 91 -2.34 -23.00 5.93
C GLU A 91 -2.77 -21.55 6.15
N ASP A 92 -3.59 -21.38 7.18
CA ASP A 92 -4.03 -20.12 7.71
C ASP A 92 -3.03 -19.50 8.71
N ALA A 93 -1.74 -19.65 8.40
CA ALA A 93 -0.67 -19.36 9.34
C ALA A 93 -0.64 -17.87 9.72
N GLU A 94 -0.78 -16.98 8.74
CA GLU A 94 -0.67 -15.53 8.96
C GLU A 94 -1.77 -15.00 9.88
N ARG A 95 -3.03 -15.37 9.64
CA ARG A 95 -4.12 -14.96 10.52
C ARG A 95 -3.91 -15.48 11.94
N ARG A 96 -3.55 -16.76 12.09
CA ARG A 96 -3.31 -17.37 13.42
C ARG A 96 -2.21 -16.61 14.17
N VAL A 97 -1.12 -16.26 13.49
CA VAL A 97 -0.03 -15.49 14.08
C VAL A 97 -0.52 -14.13 14.57
N TYR A 98 -1.27 -13.39 13.75
CA TYR A 98 -1.83 -12.10 14.14
C TYR A 98 -2.83 -12.20 15.30
N GLU A 99 -3.69 -13.23 15.30
CA GLU A 99 -4.64 -13.48 16.38
C GLU A 99 -3.92 -13.78 17.70
N GLU A 100 -2.93 -14.67 17.69
CA GLU A 100 -2.17 -15.03 18.90
C GLU A 100 -1.29 -13.87 19.38
N MET A 101 -0.59 -13.17 18.48
CA MET A 101 0.23 -12.00 18.85
C MET A 101 -0.62 -10.86 19.42
N SER A 102 -1.87 -10.71 19.00
CA SER A 102 -2.78 -9.70 19.56
C SER A 102 -3.16 -9.99 21.02
N ARG A 103 -3.10 -11.26 21.44
CA ARG A 103 -3.39 -11.71 22.81
C ARG A 103 -2.16 -11.69 23.71
N ASP A 104 -0.96 -11.73 23.11
CA ASP A 104 0.30 -11.69 23.85
C ASP A 104 0.62 -10.26 24.35
N PRO A 105 0.72 -10.04 25.68
CA PRO A 105 1.01 -8.72 26.25
C PRO A 105 2.37 -8.14 25.83
N GLN A 106 3.34 -8.97 25.44
CA GLN A 106 4.68 -8.54 25.03
C GLN A 106 4.76 -8.23 23.53
N LEU A 107 3.93 -8.86 22.71
CA LEU A 107 4.00 -8.74 21.25
C LEU A 107 2.95 -7.80 20.65
N ARG A 108 1.79 -7.64 21.28
CA ARG A 108 0.66 -6.88 20.72
C ARG A 108 0.96 -5.43 20.35
N ASP A 109 1.96 -4.82 20.99
CA ASP A 109 2.34 -3.42 20.78
C ASP A 109 3.46 -3.24 19.72
N ILE A 110 4.05 -4.34 19.22
CA ILE A 110 5.11 -4.33 18.19
C ILE A 110 4.64 -4.94 16.85
N VAL A 111 3.36 -5.30 16.74
CA VAL A 111 2.73 -5.79 15.51
C VAL A 111 1.52 -4.94 15.14
N PRO A 112 1.10 -4.88 13.86
CA PRO A 112 -0.18 -4.29 13.49
C PRO A 112 -1.32 -4.93 14.27
N ARG A 113 -2.22 -4.10 14.82
CA ARG A 113 -3.42 -4.62 15.48
C ARG A 113 -4.26 -5.46 14.51
N TYR A 114 -4.59 -6.67 14.93
CA TYR A 114 -5.57 -7.52 14.25
C TYR A 114 -6.98 -7.17 14.71
N TYR A 115 -7.90 -6.99 13.76
CA TYR A 115 -9.30 -6.67 14.06
C TYR A 115 -10.21 -7.89 13.88
N ARG A 116 -10.21 -8.48 12.69
CA ARG A 116 -11.12 -9.59 12.33
C ARG A 116 -10.74 -10.24 11.00
N GLU A 117 -11.39 -11.36 10.72
CA GLU A 117 -11.51 -11.89 9.35
C GLU A 117 -12.66 -11.21 8.60
N VAL A 118 -12.49 -11.11 7.29
CA VAL A 118 -13.50 -10.59 6.37
C VAL A 118 -13.60 -11.52 5.17
N GLU A 119 -14.82 -11.84 4.75
CA GLU A 119 -15.10 -12.50 3.49
C GLU A 119 -15.76 -11.50 2.53
N TYR A 120 -15.19 -11.36 1.33
CA TYR A 120 -15.69 -10.42 0.32
C TYR A 120 -15.52 -11.02 -1.07
N LEU A 121 -16.61 -11.08 -1.84
CA LEU A 121 -16.64 -11.66 -3.20
C LEU A 121 -16.04 -13.08 -3.30
N GLY A 122 -16.25 -13.90 -2.26
CA GLY A 122 -15.72 -15.27 -2.19
C GLY A 122 -14.23 -15.37 -1.85
N GLU A 123 -13.57 -14.23 -1.60
CA GLU A 123 -12.19 -14.14 -1.17
C GLU A 123 -12.13 -13.83 0.33
N ARG A 124 -11.07 -14.29 0.99
CA ARG A 124 -10.89 -14.09 2.43
C ARG A 124 -9.74 -13.14 2.72
N PHE A 125 -9.97 -12.26 3.69
CA PHE A 125 -9.05 -11.21 4.11
C PHE A 125 -8.93 -11.20 5.63
N ILE A 126 -7.83 -10.63 6.11
CA ILE A 126 -7.69 -10.19 7.50
C ILE A 126 -7.67 -8.66 7.52
N GLU A 127 -8.40 -8.07 8.45
CA GLU A 127 -8.39 -6.62 8.68
C GLU A 127 -7.33 -6.28 9.73
N LEU A 128 -6.39 -5.43 9.34
CA LEU A 128 -5.23 -5.02 10.13
C LEU A 128 -5.18 -3.50 10.27
N GLN A 129 -4.48 -3.02 11.28
CA GLN A 129 -4.14 -1.61 11.43
C GLN A 129 -3.31 -1.12 10.24
N ASP A 130 -3.71 0.02 9.68
CA ASP A 130 -2.86 0.78 8.77
C ASP A 130 -1.79 1.52 9.56
N LEU A 131 -0.55 1.04 9.48
CA LEU A 131 0.60 1.65 10.14
C LEU A 131 1.01 3.01 9.55
N LEU A 132 0.53 3.35 8.36
CA LEU A 132 0.78 4.63 7.70
C LEU A 132 -0.30 5.67 8.02
N HIS A 133 -1.39 5.26 8.68
CA HIS A 133 -2.47 6.16 9.02
C HIS A 133 -2.00 7.30 9.92
N GLY A 134 -2.36 8.53 9.56
CA GLY A 134 -1.95 9.74 10.29
C GLY A 134 -0.57 10.29 9.90
N PHE A 135 0.24 9.55 9.13
CA PHE A 135 1.51 10.06 8.62
C PHE A 135 1.32 10.85 7.33
N GLN A 136 2.01 11.99 7.23
CA GLN A 136 2.13 12.76 6.00
C GLN A 136 3.52 12.50 5.40
N ASP A 137 3.52 11.90 4.22
CA ASP A 137 4.72 11.49 3.49
C ASP A 137 5.79 10.81 4.39
N PRO A 138 5.50 9.62 4.93
CA PRO A 138 6.43 8.94 5.82
C PRO A 138 7.65 8.41 5.08
N TYR A 139 8.78 8.38 5.78
CA TYR A 139 9.87 7.46 5.45
C TYR A 139 9.45 6.06 5.86
N VAL A 140 9.59 5.10 4.96
CA VAL A 140 9.24 3.70 5.24
C VAL A 140 10.34 2.80 4.70
N ILE A 141 10.74 1.80 5.48
CA ILE A 141 11.70 0.79 5.08
C ILE A 141 11.09 -0.58 5.35
N ASP A 142 11.22 -1.48 4.37
CA ASP A 142 10.88 -2.89 4.51
C ASP A 142 12.17 -3.68 4.69
N ILE A 143 12.31 -4.29 5.86
CA ILE A 143 13.45 -5.13 6.20
C ILE A 143 12.94 -6.56 6.40
N LYS A 144 13.44 -7.46 5.58
CA LYS A 144 13.20 -8.89 5.75
C LYS A 144 14.23 -9.46 6.70
N LEU A 145 13.74 -10.11 7.76
CA LEU A 145 14.54 -10.73 8.80
C LEU A 145 14.77 -12.22 8.53
N GLY A 146 15.87 -12.75 9.07
CA GLY A 146 16.28 -14.15 9.00
C GLY A 146 17.51 -14.38 8.12
N THR A 147 18.36 -15.33 8.55
CA THR A 147 19.45 -15.87 7.72
C THR A 147 18.95 -16.80 6.61
N ARG A 148 17.70 -17.23 6.72
CA ARG A 148 16.97 -18.08 5.79
C ARG A 148 15.55 -17.53 5.62
N THR A 149 15.07 -17.48 4.38
CA THR A 149 13.82 -16.83 3.99
C THR A 149 12.84 -17.75 3.27
N PHE A 150 13.05 -19.07 3.41
CA PHE A 150 12.18 -20.14 2.95
C PHE A 150 11.99 -21.18 4.07
N LEU A 151 10.84 -21.84 4.09
CA LEU A 151 10.52 -22.90 5.06
C LEU A 151 11.23 -24.21 4.71
N GLU A 152 11.45 -25.08 5.70
CA GLU A 152 12.06 -26.40 5.46
C GLU A 152 11.16 -27.30 4.59
N SER A 153 9.85 -27.18 4.75
CA SER A 153 8.88 -27.90 3.92
C SER A 153 9.02 -27.55 2.44
N GLU A 154 9.40 -26.30 2.11
CA GLU A 154 9.59 -25.84 0.73
C GLU A 154 10.83 -26.44 0.05
N VAL A 155 11.78 -26.99 0.84
CA VAL A 155 13.01 -27.61 0.32
C VAL A 155 12.71 -28.86 -0.53
N THR A 156 11.59 -29.53 -0.27
CA THR A 156 11.20 -30.75 -0.98
C THR A 156 10.65 -30.49 -2.39
N ASN A 157 10.23 -29.25 -2.69
CA ASN A 157 9.65 -28.91 -3.97
C ASN A 157 10.74 -28.68 -5.03
N LYS A 158 10.89 -29.65 -5.94
CA LYS A 158 11.86 -29.63 -7.04
C LYS A 158 11.31 -29.05 -8.35
N VAL A 159 10.10 -28.47 -8.35
CA VAL A 159 9.51 -27.89 -9.56
C VAL A 159 10.29 -26.64 -9.99
N ALA A 160 10.88 -26.71 -11.18
CA ALA A 160 11.59 -25.60 -11.79
C ALA A 160 10.61 -24.56 -12.33
N ARG A 161 10.98 -23.28 -12.23
CA ARG A 161 10.15 -22.13 -12.58
C ARG A 161 10.88 -21.18 -13.51
N PRO A 162 10.35 -20.93 -14.73
CA PRO A 162 10.95 -19.99 -15.67
C PRO A 162 10.98 -18.55 -15.15
N ASP A 163 9.94 -18.12 -14.42
CA ASP A 163 9.88 -16.74 -13.90
C ASP A 163 10.99 -16.44 -12.88
N LEU A 164 11.42 -17.44 -12.11
CA LEU A 164 12.52 -17.30 -11.15
C LEU A 164 13.87 -17.24 -11.85
N TYR A 165 14.04 -17.99 -12.94
CA TYR A 165 15.25 -17.95 -13.75
C TYR A 165 15.43 -16.56 -14.39
N GLN A 166 14.37 -16.00 -14.97
CA GLN A 166 14.40 -14.65 -15.54
C GLN A 166 14.77 -13.59 -14.50
N LYS A 167 14.23 -13.71 -13.28
CA LYS A 167 14.59 -12.83 -12.16
C LYS A 167 16.04 -13.01 -11.71
N MET A 168 16.59 -14.22 -11.82
CA MET A 168 17.95 -14.55 -11.42
C MET A 168 18.97 -13.93 -12.39
N ILE A 169 18.80 -14.15 -13.69
CA ILE A 169 19.70 -13.58 -14.72
C ILE A 169 19.65 -12.06 -14.79
N ALA A 170 18.49 -11.46 -14.47
CA ALA A 170 18.37 -10.00 -14.36
C ALA A 170 19.25 -9.41 -13.24
N ILE A 171 19.55 -10.21 -12.21
CA ILE A 171 20.45 -9.82 -11.12
C ILE A 171 21.89 -10.14 -11.51
N ASP A 172 22.15 -11.38 -11.91
CA ASP A 172 23.47 -11.89 -12.28
C ASP A 172 23.32 -12.95 -13.41
N PRO A 173 23.68 -12.61 -14.66
CA PRO A 173 23.58 -13.53 -15.80
C PRO A 173 24.43 -14.80 -15.68
N HIS A 174 25.48 -14.80 -14.85
CA HIS A 174 26.40 -15.93 -14.69
C HIS A 174 26.06 -16.81 -13.48
N ALA A 175 25.02 -16.46 -12.73
CA ALA A 175 24.65 -17.20 -11.54
C ALA A 175 24.00 -18.57 -11.80
N PRO A 176 23.18 -18.78 -12.86
CA PRO A 176 22.63 -20.11 -13.17
C PRO A 176 23.69 -21.09 -13.66
N THR A 177 23.46 -22.39 -13.48
CA THR A 177 24.31 -23.45 -14.09
C THR A 177 24.01 -23.61 -15.58
N GLU A 178 24.85 -24.36 -16.30
CA GLU A 178 24.61 -24.68 -17.72
C GLU A 178 23.27 -25.42 -17.91
N GLU A 179 22.92 -26.34 -17.01
CA GLU A 179 21.64 -27.05 -17.05
C GLU A 179 20.45 -26.11 -16.81
N GLU A 180 20.58 -25.17 -15.86
CA GLU A 180 19.54 -24.17 -15.56
C GLU A 180 19.36 -23.20 -16.74
N HIS A 181 20.44 -22.85 -17.44
CA HIS A 181 20.39 -22.07 -18.68
C HIS A 181 19.68 -22.84 -19.80
N ASN A 182 20.03 -24.12 -19.99
CA ASN A 182 19.41 -24.97 -21.01
C ASN A 182 17.90 -25.16 -20.75
N GLN A 183 17.50 -25.28 -19.49
CA GLN A 183 16.09 -25.42 -19.09
C GLN A 183 15.35 -24.08 -19.02
N GLN A 184 16.07 -22.96 -19.01
CA GLN A 184 15.55 -21.61 -18.76
C GLN A 184 14.66 -21.52 -17.52
N ALA A 185 14.99 -22.29 -16.48
CA ALA A 185 14.20 -22.44 -15.27
C ALA A 185 15.08 -22.80 -14.08
N VAL A 186 14.73 -22.32 -12.89
CA VAL A 186 15.37 -22.69 -11.62
C VAL A 186 14.32 -23.05 -10.58
N THR A 187 14.67 -23.90 -9.61
CA THR A 187 13.76 -24.21 -8.51
C THR A 187 13.58 -23.00 -7.58
N LYS A 188 12.49 -22.99 -6.80
CA LYS A 188 12.26 -21.95 -5.80
C LYS A 188 13.39 -21.90 -4.77
N LEU A 189 13.79 -23.06 -4.25
CA LEU A 189 14.88 -23.16 -3.28
C LEU A 189 16.19 -22.55 -3.83
N ARG A 190 16.58 -22.95 -5.04
CA ARG A 190 17.79 -22.44 -5.70
C ARG A 190 17.79 -20.92 -5.82
N TYR A 191 16.66 -20.35 -6.24
CA TYR A 191 16.49 -18.90 -6.37
C TYR A 191 16.57 -18.19 -5.01
N MET A 192 15.93 -18.75 -3.98
CA MET A 192 15.96 -18.18 -2.63
C MET A 192 17.36 -18.19 -2.04
N GLN A 193 18.11 -19.28 -2.18
CA GLN A 193 19.51 -19.36 -1.75
C GLN A 193 20.40 -18.37 -2.50
N PHE A 194 20.22 -18.24 -3.81
CA PHE A 194 20.91 -17.21 -4.59
C PHE A 194 20.62 -15.80 -4.05
N ARG A 195 19.34 -15.48 -3.80
CA ARG A 195 18.93 -14.18 -3.25
C ARG A 195 19.53 -13.91 -1.88
N GLU A 196 19.62 -14.91 -1.02
CA GLU A 196 20.22 -14.81 0.30
C GLU A 196 21.71 -14.49 0.20
N LEU A 197 22.45 -15.22 -0.66
CA LEU A 197 23.88 -15.01 -0.93
C LEU A 197 24.19 -13.66 -1.59
N GLN A 198 23.28 -13.13 -2.41
CA GLN A 198 23.45 -11.83 -3.05
C GLN A 198 23.17 -10.64 -2.12
N SER A 199 22.59 -10.90 -0.95
CA SER A 199 22.17 -9.90 0.04
C SER A 199 22.97 -10.03 1.34
N SER A 200 22.63 -9.20 2.34
CA SER A 200 23.12 -9.34 3.72
C SER A 200 22.43 -10.44 4.53
N SER A 201 21.49 -11.22 3.94
CA SER A 201 20.72 -12.21 4.70
C SER A 201 21.62 -13.28 5.33
N CYS A 202 22.51 -13.92 4.54
CA CYS A 202 23.39 -14.96 5.06
C CYS A 202 24.40 -14.46 6.10
N SER A 203 24.91 -13.23 5.93
CA SER A 203 25.99 -12.69 6.76
C SER A 203 25.51 -11.93 7.99
N GLN A 204 24.34 -11.27 7.92
CA GLN A 204 23.83 -10.38 8.97
C GLN A 204 22.42 -10.73 9.46
N GLY A 205 21.76 -11.71 8.84
CA GLY A 205 20.42 -12.15 9.27
C GLY A 205 19.29 -11.19 8.92
N PHE A 206 19.51 -10.25 8.00
CA PHE A 206 18.46 -9.40 7.43
C PHE A 206 18.85 -8.86 6.05
N ARG A 207 17.89 -8.33 5.30
CA ARG A 207 18.12 -7.52 4.09
C ARG A 207 17.04 -6.47 3.91
N ILE A 208 17.39 -5.35 3.27
CA ILE A 208 16.42 -4.31 2.88
C ILE A 208 15.73 -4.76 1.59
N GLU A 209 14.41 -4.88 1.62
CA GLU A 209 13.61 -5.26 0.43
C GLU A 209 13.14 -4.02 -0.34
N ALA A 210 12.74 -2.97 0.38
CA ALA A 210 12.27 -1.73 -0.22
C ALA A 210 12.43 -0.55 0.74
N MET A 211 12.47 0.67 0.20
CA MET A 211 12.42 1.88 0.99
C MET A 211 11.66 2.98 0.26
N LYS A 212 11.05 3.90 1.00
CA LYS A 212 10.49 5.15 0.49
C LYS A 212 11.06 6.31 1.31
N CYS A 213 11.58 7.29 0.62
CA CYS A 213 11.98 8.57 1.19
C CYS A 213 10.92 9.64 0.93
N ARG A 214 10.97 10.73 1.70
CA ARG A 214 10.13 11.91 1.46
C ARG A 214 10.38 12.51 0.08
N GLY A 215 9.30 12.89 -0.59
CA GLY A 215 9.33 13.52 -1.91
C GLY A 215 9.85 12.61 -3.04
N SER A 216 10.10 11.32 -2.77
CA SER A 216 10.58 10.36 -3.77
C SER A 216 9.61 9.19 -3.95
N PRO A 217 9.53 8.59 -5.14
CA PRO A 217 8.84 7.32 -5.30
C PRO A 217 9.51 6.20 -4.47
N PRO A 218 8.78 5.12 -4.13
CA PRO A 218 9.37 3.93 -3.53
C PRO A 218 10.48 3.33 -4.39
N VAL A 219 11.55 2.88 -3.73
CA VAL A 219 12.68 2.15 -4.33
C VAL A 219 12.58 0.69 -3.90
N THR A 220 12.39 -0.20 -4.87
CA THR A 220 12.22 -1.66 -4.65
C THR A 220 13.33 -2.49 -5.25
N ASP A 221 14.21 -1.90 -6.07
CA ASP A 221 15.37 -2.59 -6.64
C ASP A 221 16.62 -2.45 -5.75
N LEU A 222 16.54 -3.03 -4.55
CA LEU A 222 17.64 -3.05 -3.58
C LEU A 222 18.38 -4.40 -3.58
N LYS A 223 18.17 -5.22 -4.63
CA LYS A 223 18.59 -6.62 -4.68
C LYS A 223 20.11 -6.83 -4.68
N LYS A 224 20.87 -5.78 -5.01
CA LYS A 224 22.34 -5.77 -5.03
C LYS A 224 22.97 -4.98 -3.88
N VAL A 225 22.16 -4.43 -2.97
CA VAL A 225 22.67 -3.68 -1.83
C VAL A 225 23.32 -4.66 -0.85
N ARG A 226 24.65 -4.58 -0.74
CA ARG A 226 25.44 -5.25 0.29
C ARG A 226 26.02 -4.20 1.21
N ILE A 227 25.91 -4.42 2.51
CA ILE A 227 26.60 -3.59 3.49
C ILE A 227 28.07 -4.02 3.44
N GLN A 228 28.92 -3.16 2.87
CA GLN A 228 30.37 -3.32 2.90
C GLN A 228 30.84 -2.77 4.24
N MET A 229 31.31 -3.65 5.13
CA MET A 229 32.04 -3.26 6.33
C MET A 229 33.49 -2.96 6.00
#